data_AF-A0AAN9EQE2-F1
#
_entry.id   AF-A0AAN9EQE2-F1
#
_cell.length_a   1.000
_cell.length_b   1.000
_cell.length_c   1.000
_cell.angle_alpha   90.00
_cell.angle_beta   90.00
_cell.angle_gamma   90.00
#
_symmetry.space_group_name_H-M   'P 1'
#
loop_
_entity.id
_entity.type
_entity.pdbx_description
1 polymer ?
#
loop_
_entity_poly.entity_id
_entity_poly.type
_entity_poly.pdbx_seq_one_letter_code
_entity_poly.pdbx_strand_id
1 'polypeptide(L)'
;MCDTVTNFVDYLIPFKNLRSFKLEDGIVDGIFITSLLSNCHLLECLSLFCCKSKSRVLDIESSSSSSLCHLEIRFCYSVIDEERSDLQISLNCLKLTSFDYTGSYKAFSYINTPMLKSINSYALMFEEISDAFAIFATLPQLEILHIDTFVPLVMADDIPGRITQQLKHLKELNLVIDISIIDFLLKANISRDISRHLGFDLLWILNNLQAFPLLQKLGVTKDIEDLSAFSHNEIKVIEMGGCVRNQFEIEFSMNVLKYAHKLEQIVMSPYWRQNPIVPDWTYNQQAWFQSGREMVREKLQNEIAKGRVKLI
;
A
#
# COMPACT_ATOMS: atom_id res chain seq x y z
N MET A 1 -11.98 -38.74 23.32
CA MET A 1 -10.85 -38.64 24.27
C MET A 1 -9.63 -38.27 23.45
N CYS A 2 -9.34 -36.97 23.33
CA CYS A 2 -8.13 -36.47 22.70
C CYS A 2 -7.23 -35.96 23.83
N ASP A 3 -6.13 -36.67 24.02
CA ASP A 3 -5.13 -36.37 25.02
C ASP A 3 -4.31 -35.12 24.66
N THR A 4 -4.03 -34.34 25.72
CA THR A 4 -2.91 -33.42 25.90
C THR A 4 -2.67 -32.30 24.87
N VAL A 5 -3.26 -31.14 25.16
CA VAL A 5 -2.62 -29.84 24.92
C VAL A 5 -1.39 -29.77 25.82
N THR A 6 -0.26 -30.32 25.36
CA THR A 6 1.05 -29.90 25.87
C THR A 6 1.22 -28.43 25.50
N ASN A 7 1.46 -27.59 26.50
CA ASN A 7 1.69 -26.15 26.34
C ASN A 7 2.68 -25.89 25.21
N PHE A 8 2.22 -25.28 24.12
CA PHE A 8 3.04 -24.89 22.97
C PHE A 8 4.25 -24.02 23.39
N VAL A 9 4.15 -23.39 24.57
CA VAL A 9 5.17 -22.57 25.24
C VAL A 9 6.51 -23.30 25.41
N ASP A 10 6.51 -24.59 25.76
CA ASP A 10 7.76 -25.31 26.06
C ASP A 10 8.57 -25.60 24.77
N TYR A 11 7.92 -25.61 23.61
CA TYR A 11 8.57 -25.83 22.32
C TYR A 11 9.34 -24.61 21.81
N LEU A 12 9.08 -23.41 22.35
CA LEU A 12 9.69 -22.17 21.87
C LEU A 12 10.98 -21.80 22.63
N ILE A 13 11.21 -22.39 23.80
CA ILE A 13 12.40 -22.15 24.65
C ILE A 13 13.74 -22.37 23.91
N PRO A 14 13.92 -23.38 23.04
CA PRO A 14 15.17 -23.58 22.30
C PRO A 14 15.51 -22.43 21.33
N PHE A 15 14.52 -21.60 20.97
CA PHE A 15 14.63 -20.57 19.93
C PHE A 15 14.92 -19.17 20.48
N LYS A 16 15.51 -19.03 21.66
CA LYS A 16 15.88 -17.74 22.26
C LYS A 16 16.71 -16.80 21.37
N ASN A 17 17.41 -17.34 20.38
CA ASN A 17 18.23 -16.59 19.41
C ASN A 17 17.52 -16.33 18.07
N LEU A 18 16.24 -16.67 17.95
CA LEU A 18 15.46 -16.51 16.74
C LEU A 18 15.26 -15.03 16.44
N ARG A 19 15.61 -14.61 15.22
CA ARG A 19 15.48 -13.24 14.73
C ARG A 19 14.34 -13.04 13.75
N SER A 20 13.97 -14.09 13.03
CA SER A 20 12.87 -14.06 12.09
C SER A 20 12.06 -15.33 12.22
N PHE A 21 10.74 -15.19 12.22
CA PHE A 21 9.80 -16.29 12.24
C PHE A 21 8.75 -16.08 11.17
N LYS A 22 8.51 -17.11 10.37
CA LYS A 22 7.47 -17.13 9.35
C LYS A 22 6.58 -18.34 9.59
N LEU A 23 5.28 -18.12 9.60
CA LEU A 23 4.27 -19.16 9.66
C LEU A 23 3.35 -19.05 8.43
N GLU A 24 3.20 -20.18 7.75
CA GLU A 24 2.33 -20.32 6.58
C GLU A 24 1.26 -21.37 6.89
N ASP A 25 0.00 -21.08 6.53
CA ASP A 25 -1.14 -22.00 6.67
C ASP A 25 -1.36 -22.57 8.09
N GLY A 26 -0.86 -21.86 9.11
CA GLY A 26 -0.90 -22.26 10.51
C GLY A 26 -2.15 -21.81 11.26
N ILE A 27 -2.35 -22.39 12.45
CA ILE A 27 -3.32 -21.86 13.43
C ILE A 27 -2.59 -20.85 14.31
N VAL A 28 -3.15 -19.65 14.41
CA VAL A 28 -2.61 -18.57 15.24
C VAL A 28 -3.69 -18.11 16.21
N ASP A 29 -3.35 -18.01 17.48
CA ASP A 29 -4.18 -17.35 18.48
C ASP A 29 -3.32 -16.39 19.33
N GLY A 30 -3.98 -15.60 20.19
CA GLY A 30 -3.27 -14.66 21.06
C GLY A 30 -2.28 -15.34 22.00
N ILE A 31 -2.52 -16.59 22.39
CA ILE A 31 -1.63 -17.36 23.28
C ILE A 31 -0.34 -17.71 22.54
N PHE A 32 -0.45 -18.19 21.30
CA PHE A 32 0.69 -18.48 20.43
C PHE A 32 1.56 -17.23 20.22
N ILE A 33 0.97 -16.11 19.83
CA ILE A 33 1.71 -14.85 19.59
C ILE A 33 2.38 -14.36 20.87
N THR A 34 1.65 -14.34 21.98
CA THR A 34 2.18 -13.90 23.28
C THR A 34 3.35 -14.79 23.70
N SER A 35 3.23 -16.11 23.52
CA SER A 35 4.30 -17.06 23.83
C SER A 35 5.53 -16.86 22.94
N LEU A 36 5.33 -16.65 21.64
CA LEU A 36 6.42 -16.38 20.69
C LEU A 36 7.19 -15.11 21.06
N LEU A 37 6.48 -14.00 21.30
CA LEU A 37 7.09 -12.71 21.60
C LEU A 37 7.73 -12.65 23.00
N SER A 38 7.25 -13.47 23.94
CA SER A 38 7.81 -13.56 25.30
C SER A 38 9.03 -14.48 25.41
N ASN A 39 9.14 -15.52 24.58
CA ASN A 39 10.27 -16.45 24.62
C ASN A 39 11.38 -16.13 23.60
N CYS A 40 11.02 -15.43 22.51
CA CYS A 40 11.96 -15.05 21.45
C CYS A 40 12.25 -13.53 21.50
N HIS A 41 12.93 -13.06 22.55
CA HIS A 41 13.19 -11.61 22.75
C HIS A 41 14.01 -10.96 21.63
N LEU A 42 14.79 -11.74 20.89
CA LEU A 42 15.59 -11.29 19.74
C LEU A 42 14.82 -11.33 18.42
N LEU A 43 13.55 -11.69 18.43
CA LEU A 43 12.72 -11.73 17.23
C LEU A 43 12.51 -10.32 16.71
N GLU A 44 13.05 -10.05 15.53
CA GLU A 44 13.00 -8.77 14.83
C GLU A 44 11.89 -8.77 13.77
N CYS A 45 11.62 -9.92 13.16
CA CYS A 45 10.63 -10.07 12.08
C CYS A 45 9.64 -11.20 12.36
N LEU A 46 8.34 -10.91 12.29
CA LEU A 46 7.25 -11.88 12.36
C LEU A 46 6.41 -11.82 11.08
N SER A 47 6.26 -12.94 10.38
CA SER A 47 5.45 -13.05 9.17
C SER A 47 4.39 -14.14 9.32
N LEU A 48 3.12 -13.77 9.14
CA LEU A 48 1.96 -14.63 9.18
C LEU A 48 1.29 -14.61 7.81
N PHE A 49 1.27 -15.75 7.14
CA PHE A 49 0.73 -15.88 5.79
C PHE A 49 -0.35 -16.96 5.75
N CYS A 50 -1.54 -16.63 5.24
CA CYS A 50 -2.69 -17.54 5.16
C CYS A 50 -3.04 -18.24 6.50
N CYS A 51 -2.71 -17.62 7.63
CA CYS A 51 -2.95 -18.20 8.94
C CYS A 51 -4.42 -18.07 9.34
N LYS A 52 -4.94 -19.10 10.01
CA LYS A 52 -6.30 -19.11 10.55
C LYS A 52 -6.29 -18.86 12.05
N SER A 53 -7.15 -17.96 12.50
CA SER A 53 -7.40 -17.71 13.92
C SER A 53 -8.69 -18.37 14.37
N LYS A 54 -8.68 -18.99 15.55
CA LYS A 54 -9.92 -19.47 16.22
C LYS A 54 -10.63 -18.36 16.99
N SER A 55 -10.02 -17.18 17.05
CA SER A 55 -10.56 -15.97 17.67
C SER A 55 -10.91 -14.94 16.59
N ARG A 56 -11.94 -14.11 16.86
CA ARG A 56 -12.27 -12.95 16.01
C ARG A 56 -11.16 -11.91 16.00
N VAL A 57 -10.43 -11.80 17.11
CA VAL A 57 -9.40 -10.79 17.31
C VAL A 57 -8.05 -11.49 17.43
N LEU A 58 -7.08 -10.99 16.68
CA LEU A 58 -5.67 -11.30 16.84
C LEU A 58 -4.98 -10.13 17.54
N ASP A 59 -4.73 -10.31 18.84
CA ASP A 59 -3.99 -9.35 19.66
C ASP A 59 -2.49 -9.60 19.52
N ILE A 60 -1.77 -8.60 19.03
CA ILE A 60 -0.31 -8.63 18.90
C ILE A 60 0.25 -7.57 19.83
N GLU A 61 0.55 -8.01 21.04
CA GLU A 61 1.16 -7.19 22.08
C GLU A 61 2.62 -7.60 22.27
N SER A 62 3.53 -6.65 22.04
CA SER A 62 4.95 -6.86 22.32
C SER A 62 5.37 -6.06 23.55
N SER A 63 6.05 -6.75 24.48
CA SER A 63 6.63 -6.10 25.66
C SER A 63 7.73 -5.12 25.24
N SER A 64 8.08 -4.19 26.14
CA SER A 64 9.21 -3.27 25.95
C SER A 64 10.56 -3.98 25.70
N SER A 65 10.68 -5.24 26.12
CA SER A 65 11.85 -6.08 25.91
C SER A 65 11.92 -6.73 24.52
N SER A 66 10.82 -6.76 23.77
CA SER A 66 10.77 -7.32 22.41
C SER A 66 11.67 -6.53 21.46
N SER A 67 12.28 -7.22 20.50
CA SER A 67 13.05 -6.63 19.40
C SER A 67 12.22 -6.49 18.10
N LEU A 68 10.92 -6.83 18.15
CA LEU A 68 10.08 -6.87 16.96
C LEU A 68 9.98 -5.50 16.32
N CYS A 69 10.55 -5.37 15.13
CA CYS A 69 10.61 -4.13 14.36
C CYS A 69 9.90 -4.24 13.01
N HIS A 70 9.63 -5.47 12.52
CA HIS A 70 8.89 -5.73 11.30
C HIS A 70 7.82 -6.81 11.51
N LEU A 71 6.62 -6.53 11.02
CA LEU A 71 5.46 -7.42 11.10
C LEU A 71 4.82 -7.53 9.73
N GLU A 72 4.52 -8.75 9.31
CA GLU A 72 3.82 -9.05 8.07
C GLU A 72 2.61 -9.94 8.40
N ILE A 73 1.42 -9.51 7.99
CA ILE A 73 0.17 -10.27 8.13
C ILE A 73 -0.54 -10.25 6.78
N ARG A 74 -0.54 -11.39 6.09
CA ARG A 74 -1.15 -11.50 4.75
C ARG A 74 -2.18 -12.61 4.69
N PHE A 75 -3.34 -12.31 4.14
CA PHE A 75 -4.42 -13.26 3.89
C PHE A 75 -4.86 -14.06 5.12
N CYS A 76 -4.66 -13.53 6.33
CA CYS A 76 -5.07 -14.18 7.57
C CYS A 76 -6.56 -13.96 7.81
N TYR A 77 -7.23 -14.94 8.42
CA TYR A 77 -8.69 -14.91 8.62
C TYR A 77 -9.11 -15.60 9.91
N SER A 78 -10.31 -15.30 10.38
CA SER A 78 -10.92 -15.95 11.53
C SER A 78 -11.79 -17.13 11.08
N VAL A 79 -11.79 -18.22 11.83
CA VAL A 79 -12.65 -19.39 11.64
C VAL A 79 -13.41 -19.65 12.93
N ILE A 80 -14.72 -19.42 12.90
CA ILE A 80 -15.62 -19.60 14.04
C ILE A 80 -16.78 -20.43 13.56
N ASP A 81 -17.08 -21.52 14.28
CA ASP A 81 -18.15 -22.45 13.92
C ASP A 81 -18.04 -22.94 12.47
N GLU A 82 -16.81 -23.20 12.02
CA GLU A 82 -16.45 -23.63 10.65
C GLU A 82 -16.67 -22.58 9.54
N GLU A 83 -17.12 -21.38 9.90
CA GLU A 83 -17.30 -20.27 8.97
C GLU A 83 -16.09 -19.34 8.94
N ARG A 84 -15.68 -18.95 7.73
CA ARG A 84 -14.63 -17.96 7.49
C ARG A 84 -15.18 -16.56 7.71
N SER A 85 -14.51 -15.77 8.53
CA SER A 85 -14.84 -14.38 8.85
C SER A 85 -13.59 -13.49 8.81
N ASP A 86 -13.82 -12.18 8.74
CA ASP A 86 -12.76 -11.18 8.81
C ASP A 86 -12.07 -11.24 10.18
N LEU A 87 -10.74 -11.19 10.15
CA LEU A 87 -9.91 -11.19 11.34
C LEU A 87 -9.67 -9.76 11.82
N GLN A 88 -10.18 -9.41 13.00
CA GLN A 88 -9.85 -8.13 13.62
C GLN A 88 -8.41 -8.15 14.15
N ILE A 89 -7.71 -7.02 13.98
CA ILE A 89 -6.31 -6.87 14.36
C ILE A 89 -6.19 -5.78 15.43
N SER A 90 -5.49 -6.11 16.51
CA SER A 90 -5.10 -5.18 17.57
C SER A 90 -3.58 -5.18 17.70
N LEU A 91 -2.96 -4.03 17.48
CA LEU A 91 -1.50 -3.90 17.48
C LEU A 91 -1.04 -3.02 18.65
N ASN A 92 -0.30 -3.59 19.59
CA ASN A 92 0.42 -2.86 20.62
C ASN A 92 1.92 -3.20 20.55
N CYS A 93 2.63 -2.55 19.62
CA CYS A 93 4.03 -2.85 19.36
C CYS A 93 4.89 -1.59 19.31
N LEU A 94 5.50 -1.26 20.45
CA LEU A 94 6.18 0.03 20.65
C LEU A 94 7.39 0.26 19.75
N LYS A 95 8.11 -0.80 19.38
CA LYS A 95 9.31 -0.73 18.53
C LYS A 95 9.04 -1.10 17.06
N LEU A 96 7.80 -1.36 16.68
CA LEU A 96 7.46 -1.72 15.31
C LEU A 96 7.76 -0.53 14.40
N THR A 97 8.58 -0.75 13.37
CA THR A 97 9.00 0.29 12.41
C THR A 97 8.45 0.08 11.02
N SER A 98 8.06 -1.15 10.68
CA SER A 98 7.53 -1.51 9.37
C SER A 98 6.41 -2.53 9.52
N PHE A 99 5.34 -2.36 8.75
CA PHE A 99 4.17 -3.23 8.77
C PHE A 99 3.65 -3.53 7.37
N ASP A 100 3.56 -4.81 7.04
CA ASP A 100 2.99 -5.31 5.80
C ASP A 100 1.64 -5.96 6.09
N TYR A 101 0.59 -5.52 5.42
CA TYR A 101 -0.77 -5.99 5.70
C TYR A 101 -1.56 -6.26 4.43
N THR A 102 -2.30 -7.37 4.43
CA THR A 102 -3.30 -7.69 3.40
C THR A 102 -4.62 -8.04 4.08
N GLY A 103 -5.63 -7.19 3.90
CA GLY A 103 -6.96 -7.36 4.49
C GLY A 103 -7.73 -6.05 4.55
N SER A 104 -8.94 -6.10 5.12
CA SER A 104 -9.75 -4.89 5.34
C SER A 104 -9.15 -4.03 6.46
N TYR A 105 -9.15 -2.71 6.28
CA TYR A 105 -8.70 -1.77 7.33
C TYR A 105 -9.77 -1.46 8.36
N LYS A 106 -11.03 -1.77 8.06
CA LYS A 106 -12.10 -1.78 9.06
C LYS A 106 -11.88 -2.85 10.14
N ALA A 107 -10.95 -3.78 9.90
CA ALA A 107 -10.57 -4.82 10.84
C ALA A 107 -9.65 -4.32 11.97
N PHE A 108 -9.05 -3.13 11.87
CA PHE A 108 -8.23 -2.59 12.97
C PHE A 108 -9.12 -2.10 14.11
N SER A 109 -9.04 -2.79 15.25
CA SER A 109 -9.73 -2.37 16.48
C SER A 109 -8.90 -1.42 17.33
N TYR A 110 -7.57 -1.56 17.28
CA TYR A 110 -6.61 -0.77 18.05
C TYR A 110 -5.23 -0.76 17.38
N ILE A 111 -4.57 0.40 17.37
CA ILE A 111 -3.19 0.55 16.91
C ILE A 111 -2.40 1.48 17.84
N ASN A 112 -1.35 0.95 18.45
CA ASN A 112 -0.38 1.67 19.26
C ASN A 112 1.04 1.22 18.88
N THR A 113 1.55 1.84 17.83
CA THR A 113 2.87 1.57 17.26
C THR A 113 3.56 2.90 16.94
N PRO A 114 3.97 3.67 17.97
CA PRO A 114 4.42 5.06 17.82
C PRO A 114 5.71 5.22 16.99
N MET A 115 6.47 4.14 16.78
CA MET A 115 7.69 4.13 15.97
C MET A 115 7.47 3.64 14.53
N LEU A 116 6.22 3.38 14.13
CA LEU A 116 5.89 2.84 12.81
C LEU A 116 6.18 3.89 11.74
N LYS A 117 7.12 3.57 10.85
CA LYS A 117 7.64 4.46 9.80
C LYS A 117 7.17 4.09 8.41
N SER A 118 6.96 2.79 8.16
CA SER A 118 6.52 2.31 6.85
C SER A 118 5.35 1.34 6.94
N ILE A 119 4.40 1.50 6.02
CA ILE A 119 3.30 0.57 5.83
C ILE A 119 3.23 0.16 4.36
N ASN A 120 3.14 -1.16 4.12
CA ASN A 120 2.77 -1.72 2.83
C ASN A 120 1.39 -2.39 2.97
N SER A 121 0.38 -1.76 2.39
CA SER A 121 -0.98 -2.27 2.31
C SER A 121 -1.18 -2.95 0.96
N TYR A 122 -1.66 -4.19 0.97
CA TYR A 122 -1.97 -4.94 -0.24
C TYR A 122 -3.44 -5.31 -0.30
N ALA A 123 -3.96 -5.40 -1.52
CA ALA A 123 -5.35 -5.76 -1.79
C ALA A 123 -6.36 -4.95 -0.97
N LEU A 124 -6.14 -3.64 -0.87
CA LEU A 124 -7.09 -2.74 -0.22
C LEU A 124 -8.31 -2.56 -1.13
N MET A 125 -9.50 -2.78 -0.61
CA MET A 125 -10.73 -2.39 -1.30
C MET A 125 -10.72 -0.88 -1.49
N PHE A 126 -10.90 -0.39 -2.73
CA PHE A 126 -10.76 1.05 -3.00
C PHE A 126 -11.67 1.93 -2.14
N GLU A 127 -12.90 1.49 -1.86
CA GLU A 127 -13.85 2.16 -0.96
C GLU A 127 -13.36 2.34 0.48
N GLU A 128 -12.39 1.52 0.93
CA GLU A 128 -11.84 1.58 2.29
C GLU A 128 -10.62 2.51 2.41
N ILE A 129 -10.17 3.11 1.30
CA ILE A 129 -8.92 3.88 1.31
C ILE A 129 -8.98 5.08 2.26
N SER A 130 -10.13 5.76 2.35
CA SER A 130 -10.31 6.90 3.25
C SER A 130 -10.29 6.47 4.72
N ASP A 131 -10.86 5.31 5.05
CA ASP A 131 -10.82 4.73 6.40
C ASP A 131 -9.37 4.36 6.77
N ALA A 132 -8.64 3.74 5.85
CA ALA A 132 -7.24 3.42 6.03
C ALA A 132 -6.39 4.68 6.28
N PHE A 133 -6.59 5.74 5.50
CA PHE A 133 -5.90 7.03 5.71
C PHE A 133 -6.21 7.66 7.07
N ALA A 134 -7.46 7.56 7.56
CA ALA A 134 -7.81 8.03 8.90
C ALA A 134 -7.03 7.28 9.99
N ILE A 135 -6.87 5.95 9.85
CA ILE A 135 -6.04 5.16 10.76
C ILE A 135 -4.58 5.61 10.67
N PHE A 136 -4.04 5.74 9.45
CA PHE A 136 -2.65 6.13 9.24
C PHE A 136 -2.31 7.53 9.74
N ALA A 137 -3.25 8.46 9.69
CA ALA A 137 -3.06 9.81 10.22
C ALA A 137 -2.87 9.84 11.75
N THR A 138 -3.24 8.77 12.47
CA THR A 138 -2.96 8.64 13.92
C THR A 138 -1.51 8.26 14.23
N LEU A 139 -0.73 7.83 13.22
CA LEU A 139 0.63 7.34 13.40
C LEU A 139 1.65 8.49 13.36
N PRO A 140 2.35 8.78 14.47
CA PRO A 140 3.14 10.00 14.60
C PRO A 140 4.46 9.98 13.83
N GLN A 141 4.93 8.83 13.38
CA GLN A 141 6.22 8.69 12.67
C GLN A 141 6.07 8.07 11.28
N LEU A 142 4.85 7.95 10.75
CA LEU A 142 4.65 7.34 9.44
C LEU A 142 5.22 8.25 8.35
N GLU A 143 6.26 7.76 7.65
CA GLU A 143 6.96 8.49 6.59
C GLU A 143 6.75 7.88 5.21
N ILE A 144 6.53 6.56 5.13
CA ILE A 144 6.42 5.82 3.88
C ILE A 144 5.12 5.03 3.87
N LEU A 145 4.29 5.24 2.87
CA LEU A 145 3.04 4.50 2.68
C LEU A 145 2.99 3.95 1.27
N HIS A 146 2.79 2.65 1.17
CA HIS A 146 2.47 1.98 -0.07
C HIS A 146 1.09 1.35 0.06
N ILE A 147 0.20 1.66 -0.88
CA ILE A 147 -1.11 1.04 -0.99
C ILE A 147 -1.22 0.42 -2.38
N ASP A 148 -1.47 -0.87 -2.42
CA ASP A 148 -1.97 -1.60 -3.57
C ASP A 148 -3.47 -1.87 -3.36
N THR A 149 -4.29 -1.26 -4.20
CA THR A 149 -5.75 -1.26 -4.11
C THR A 149 -6.37 -1.87 -5.36
N PHE A 150 -7.51 -2.54 -5.20
CA PHE A 150 -8.30 -3.03 -6.32
C PHE A 150 -9.68 -2.37 -6.33
N VAL A 151 -10.17 -2.10 -7.54
CA VAL A 151 -11.50 -1.52 -7.75
C VAL A 151 -12.50 -2.65 -8.02
N PRO A 152 -13.48 -2.90 -7.14
CA PRO A 152 -14.51 -3.90 -7.41
C PRO A 152 -15.43 -3.44 -8.55
N LEU A 153 -15.88 -4.39 -9.37
CA LEU A 153 -16.68 -4.14 -10.58
C LEU A 153 -18.05 -3.52 -10.34
N VAL A 154 -18.56 -3.61 -9.12
CA VAL A 154 -19.97 -3.36 -8.81
C VAL A 154 -20.22 -1.92 -8.34
N MET A 155 -19.17 -1.16 -7.98
CA MET A 155 -19.31 0.12 -7.27
C MET A 155 -18.46 1.23 -7.89
N ALA A 156 -18.64 1.49 -9.19
CA ALA A 156 -17.95 2.59 -9.87
C ALA A 156 -18.47 4.00 -9.46
N ASP A 157 -19.57 4.08 -8.71
CA ASP A 157 -20.19 5.35 -8.32
C ASP A 157 -19.69 5.90 -6.97
N ASP A 158 -19.03 5.08 -6.14
CA ASP A 158 -18.57 5.48 -4.80
C ASP A 158 -17.09 5.89 -4.83
N ILE A 159 -16.84 7.10 -5.34
CA ILE A 159 -15.52 7.75 -5.18
C ILE A 159 -15.25 7.89 -3.67
N PRO A 160 -14.08 7.47 -3.16
CA PRO A 160 -13.76 7.59 -1.76
C PRO A 160 -13.94 9.02 -1.26
N GLY A 161 -14.46 9.17 -0.05
CA GLY A 161 -14.59 10.48 0.59
C GLY A 161 -13.25 11.22 0.65
N ARG A 162 -13.27 12.55 0.74
CA ARG A 162 -12.06 13.34 0.95
C ARG A 162 -11.29 12.85 2.17
N ILE A 163 -9.97 12.84 2.08
CA ILE A 163 -9.09 12.60 3.21
C ILE A 163 -9.20 13.81 4.13
N THR A 164 -9.89 13.63 5.26
CA THR A 164 -10.16 14.72 6.22
C THR A 164 -9.01 14.93 7.22
N GLN A 165 -8.16 13.92 7.40
CA GLN A 165 -7.07 13.93 8.37
C GLN A 165 -5.72 14.05 7.67
N GLN A 166 -4.85 14.92 8.18
CA GLN A 166 -3.52 15.13 7.59
C GLN A 166 -2.54 14.06 8.04
N LEU A 167 -1.81 13.47 7.09
CA LEU A 167 -0.65 12.62 7.38
C LEU A 167 0.59 13.50 7.43
N LYS A 168 0.75 14.18 8.57
CA LYS A 168 1.71 15.29 8.77
C LYS A 168 3.18 14.93 8.53
N HIS A 169 3.53 13.65 8.61
CA HIS A 169 4.92 13.18 8.52
C HIS A 169 5.20 12.36 7.26
N LEU A 170 4.17 12.13 6.41
CA LEU A 170 4.31 11.32 5.21
C LEU A 170 5.21 12.01 4.19
N LYS A 171 6.28 11.33 3.77
CA LYS A 171 7.26 11.80 2.79
C LYS A 171 7.15 11.05 1.46
N GLU A 172 6.74 9.78 1.50
CA GLU A 172 6.58 8.94 0.32
C GLU A 172 5.22 8.26 0.32
N LEU A 173 4.51 8.40 -0.81
CA LEU A 173 3.24 7.75 -1.08
C LEU A 173 3.34 7.01 -2.40
N ASN A 174 3.20 5.69 -2.39
CA ASN A 174 3.09 4.86 -3.59
C ASN A 174 1.68 4.28 -3.65
N LEU A 175 0.91 4.64 -4.68
CA LEU A 175 -0.44 4.16 -4.92
C LEU A 175 -0.44 3.31 -6.19
N VAL A 176 -0.64 2.01 -6.00
CA VAL A 176 -0.83 1.04 -7.08
C VAL A 176 -2.32 0.71 -7.13
N ILE A 177 -2.92 0.88 -8.30
CA ILE A 177 -4.33 0.59 -8.52
C ILE A 177 -4.41 -0.55 -9.51
N ASP A 178 -4.78 -1.73 -9.03
CA ASP A 178 -4.99 -2.90 -9.86
C ASP A 178 -6.38 -2.88 -10.50
N ILE A 179 -6.40 -2.70 -11.82
CA ILE A 179 -7.59 -2.82 -12.67
C ILE A 179 -7.54 -4.07 -13.56
N SER A 180 -6.69 -5.05 -13.24
CA SER A 180 -6.53 -6.28 -14.02
C SER A 180 -7.85 -7.03 -14.26
N ILE A 181 -8.75 -7.01 -13.27
CA ILE A 181 -10.10 -7.59 -13.37
C ILE A 181 -10.91 -6.92 -14.49
N ILE A 182 -10.78 -5.61 -14.65
CA ILE A 182 -11.46 -4.83 -15.68
C ILE A 182 -10.87 -5.16 -17.05
N ASP A 183 -9.54 -5.19 -17.17
CA ASP A 183 -8.87 -5.57 -18.42
C ASP A 183 -9.27 -6.98 -18.88
N PHE A 184 -9.46 -7.92 -17.93
CA PHE A 184 -9.97 -9.25 -18.21
C PHE A 184 -11.41 -9.21 -18.76
N LEU A 185 -12.30 -8.42 -18.16
CA LEU A 185 -13.70 -8.34 -18.58
C LEU A 185 -13.92 -7.57 -19.89
N LEU A 186 -13.11 -6.53 -20.13
CA LEU A 186 -13.09 -5.83 -21.42
C LEU A 186 -12.66 -6.78 -22.54
N LYS A 187 -11.63 -7.61 -22.30
CA LYS A 187 -11.22 -8.67 -23.25
C LYS A 187 -12.29 -9.73 -23.45
N ALA A 188 -13.09 -10.02 -22.43
CA ALA A 188 -14.20 -10.96 -22.51
C ALA A 188 -15.45 -10.36 -23.22
N ASN A 189 -15.43 -9.09 -23.66
CA ASN A 189 -16.57 -8.36 -24.22
C ASN A 189 -17.81 -8.33 -23.31
N ILE A 190 -17.62 -8.49 -22.00
CA ILE A 190 -18.75 -8.63 -21.05
C ILE A 190 -19.41 -7.27 -20.78
N SER A 191 -18.71 -6.14 -20.96
CA SER A 191 -19.35 -4.82 -21.02
C SER A 191 -18.39 -3.76 -21.57
N ARG A 192 -18.79 -3.05 -22.63
CA ARG A 192 -18.07 -1.85 -23.12
C ARG A 192 -18.44 -0.58 -22.33
N ASP A 193 -19.58 -0.59 -21.64
CA ASP A 193 -20.06 0.58 -20.89
C ASP A 193 -19.32 0.76 -19.56
N ILE A 194 -18.73 -0.32 -19.02
CA ILE A 194 -17.90 -0.29 -17.81
C ILE A 194 -16.66 0.62 -17.96
N SER A 195 -16.08 0.70 -19.16
CA SER A 195 -14.87 1.51 -19.40
C SER A 195 -15.05 3.01 -19.19
N ARG A 196 -16.28 3.54 -19.29
CA ARG A 196 -16.57 4.97 -19.11
C ARG A 196 -16.89 5.35 -17.67
N HIS A 197 -17.20 4.37 -16.84
CA HIS A 197 -17.54 4.58 -15.42
C HIS A 197 -16.36 4.33 -14.50
N LEU A 198 -15.31 3.67 -14.99
CA LEU A 198 -14.07 3.42 -14.26
C LEU A 198 -13.07 4.55 -14.42
N GLY A 199 -13.55 5.79 -14.53
CA GLY A 199 -12.74 6.99 -14.43
C GLY A 199 -12.16 7.02 -13.02
N PHE A 200 -11.14 6.20 -12.79
CA PHE A 200 -10.36 6.21 -11.58
C PHE A 200 -9.67 7.54 -11.62
N ASP A 201 -10.23 8.44 -10.85
CA ASP A 201 -9.86 9.81 -10.97
C ASP A 201 -8.55 10.00 -10.20
N LEU A 202 -7.40 10.00 -10.89
CA LEU A 202 -6.16 10.48 -10.28
C LEU A 202 -6.35 11.90 -9.72
N LEU A 203 -7.35 12.67 -10.19
CA LEU A 203 -7.75 13.90 -9.52
C LEU A 203 -8.12 13.64 -8.07
N TRP A 204 -8.67 12.49 -7.67
CA TRP A 204 -8.92 12.22 -6.25
C TRP A 204 -7.62 12.33 -5.45
N ILE A 205 -6.54 11.68 -5.88
CA ILE A 205 -5.24 11.77 -5.19
C ILE A 205 -4.74 13.22 -5.21
N LEU A 206 -4.80 13.87 -6.38
CA LEU A 206 -4.34 15.25 -6.56
C LEU A 206 -5.11 16.26 -5.69
N ASN A 207 -6.43 16.10 -5.61
CA ASN A 207 -7.35 16.90 -4.81
C ASN A 207 -7.11 16.68 -3.30
N ASN A 208 -6.57 15.53 -2.92
CA ASN A 208 -6.24 15.20 -1.54
C ASN A 208 -4.76 15.43 -1.21
N LEU A 209 -3.93 15.95 -2.12
CA LEU A 209 -2.51 16.22 -1.83
C LEU A 209 -2.29 17.16 -0.64
N GLN A 210 -3.26 18.03 -0.35
CA GLN A 210 -3.23 18.89 0.84
C GLN A 210 -3.23 18.12 2.16
N ALA A 211 -3.67 16.85 2.15
CA ALA A 211 -3.58 15.97 3.31
C ALA A 211 -2.15 15.51 3.59
N PHE A 212 -1.21 15.70 2.66
CA PHE A 212 0.16 15.20 2.74
C PHE A 212 1.20 16.35 2.69
N PRO A 213 1.21 17.29 3.65
CA PRO A 213 1.95 18.55 3.53
C PRO A 213 3.48 18.41 3.38
N LEU A 214 4.05 17.27 3.76
CA LEU A 214 5.49 16.97 3.64
C LEU A 214 5.82 15.96 2.54
N LEU A 215 4.87 15.65 1.65
CA LEU A 215 5.05 14.65 0.60
C LEU A 215 6.14 15.09 -0.38
N GLN A 216 7.20 14.28 -0.48
CA GLN A 216 8.35 14.51 -1.36
C GLN A 216 8.34 13.59 -2.58
N LYS A 217 7.78 12.39 -2.44
CA LYS A 217 7.71 11.39 -3.50
C LYS A 217 6.29 10.85 -3.65
N LEU A 218 5.76 10.92 -4.86
CA LEU A 218 4.48 10.36 -5.25
C LEU A 218 4.69 9.32 -6.35
N GLY A 219 4.38 8.05 -6.07
CA GLY A 219 4.27 7.00 -7.05
C GLY A 219 2.81 6.72 -7.37
N VAL A 220 2.44 6.68 -8.65
CA VAL A 220 1.09 6.33 -9.13
C VAL A 220 1.18 5.35 -10.30
N THR A 221 0.20 4.46 -10.44
CA THR A 221 0.10 3.55 -11.60
C THR A 221 -1.22 3.74 -12.35
N LYS A 222 -1.12 3.76 -13.69
CA LYS A 222 -2.22 3.77 -14.70
C LYS A 222 -3.14 5.00 -14.72
N ASP A 223 -4.16 4.92 -15.59
CA ASP A 223 -4.71 5.98 -16.44
C ASP A 223 -5.09 7.26 -15.71
N ILE A 224 -4.61 8.37 -16.27
CA ILE A 224 -4.92 9.72 -15.84
C ILE A 224 -6.07 10.16 -16.71
N GLU A 225 -7.22 10.53 -16.16
CA GLU A 225 -8.33 11.12 -16.92
C GLU A 225 -8.67 12.45 -16.27
N ASP A 226 -8.65 13.53 -17.09
CA ASP A 226 -8.94 14.92 -16.71
C ASP A 226 -8.05 15.48 -15.58
N LEU A 227 -7.57 16.71 -15.74
CA LEU A 227 -6.63 17.30 -14.81
C LEU A 227 -7.01 18.74 -14.47
N SER A 228 -7.57 18.90 -13.28
CA SER A 228 -7.68 20.19 -12.62
C SER A 228 -6.32 20.58 -12.04
N ALA A 229 -6.12 21.89 -11.87
CA ALA A 229 -4.88 22.42 -11.33
C ALA A 229 -4.69 21.99 -9.87
N PHE A 230 -3.61 21.27 -9.57
CA PHE A 230 -3.16 21.02 -8.20
C PHE A 230 -1.90 21.83 -7.90
N SER A 231 -1.63 22.12 -6.64
CA SER A 231 -0.37 22.76 -6.21
C SER A 231 0.15 22.07 -4.96
N HIS A 232 1.41 21.65 -5.00
CA HIS A 232 2.10 21.04 -3.86
C HIS A 232 3.54 21.54 -3.79
N ASN A 233 3.92 22.09 -2.62
CA ASN A 233 5.18 22.79 -2.48
C ASN A 233 6.38 21.89 -2.16
N GLU A 234 6.15 20.67 -1.69
CA GLU A 234 7.24 19.78 -1.23
C GLU A 234 7.55 18.62 -2.17
N ILE A 235 6.76 18.40 -3.24
CA ILE A 235 6.98 17.27 -4.15
C ILE A 235 8.28 17.50 -4.93
N LYS A 236 9.16 16.49 -4.88
CA LYS A 236 10.44 16.45 -5.58
C LYS A 236 10.47 15.38 -6.66
N VAL A 237 9.84 14.24 -6.40
CA VAL A 237 9.86 13.10 -7.32
C VAL A 237 8.43 12.66 -7.58
N ILE A 238 8.09 12.50 -8.86
CA ILE A 238 6.90 11.77 -9.27
C ILE A 238 7.29 10.57 -10.10
N GLU A 239 6.77 9.39 -9.73
CA GLU A 239 6.92 8.15 -10.47
C GLU A 239 5.57 7.74 -11.04
N MET A 240 5.49 7.63 -12.37
CA MET A 240 4.32 7.10 -13.06
C MET A 240 4.68 5.72 -13.63
N GLY A 241 4.02 4.70 -13.14
CA GLY A 241 4.11 3.34 -13.66
C GLY A 241 2.99 3.03 -14.65
N GLY A 242 3.30 2.19 -15.62
CA GLY A 242 2.36 1.71 -16.62
C GLY A 242 2.00 2.68 -17.74
N CYS A 243 2.84 3.67 -18.00
CA CYS A 243 2.60 4.68 -19.04
C CYS A 243 2.53 4.05 -20.43
N VAL A 244 1.42 4.27 -21.13
CA VAL A 244 1.15 3.77 -22.49
C VAL A 244 1.24 4.84 -23.58
N ARG A 245 1.61 6.07 -23.22
CA ARG A 245 1.79 7.24 -24.11
C ARG A 245 0.49 7.93 -24.49
N ASN A 246 -0.49 7.97 -23.59
CA ASN A 246 -1.71 8.71 -23.84
C ASN A 246 -1.49 10.23 -23.63
N GLN A 247 -2.38 11.06 -24.15
CA GLN A 247 -2.29 12.52 -24.04
C GLN A 247 -2.38 12.98 -22.57
N PHE A 248 -3.10 12.24 -21.72
CA PHE A 248 -3.31 12.58 -20.32
C PHE A 248 -2.06 12.42 -19.46
N GLU A 249 -1.24 11.41 -19.68
CA GLU A 249 0.08 11.23 -19.03
C GLU A 249 0.98 12.44 -19.28
N ILE A 250 0.91 13.00 -20.48
CA ILE A 250 1.68 14.18 -20.89
C ILE A 250 1.11 15.42 -20.21
N GLU A 251 -0.21 15.61 -20.23
CA GLU A 251 -0.88 16.72 -19.57
C GLU A 251 -0.65 16.72 -18.05
N PHE A 252 -0.63 15.54 -17.43
CA PHE A 252 -0.24 15.37 -16.04
C PHE A 252 1.17 15.86 -15.81
N SER A 253 2.12 15.36 -16.60
CA SER A 253 3.52 15.76 -16.48
C SER A 253 3.68 17.27 -16.66
N MET A 254 2.95 17.89 -17.60
CA MET A 254 2.94 19.34 -17.79
C MET A 254 2.36 20.10 -16.59
N ASN A 255 1.25 19.61 -16.02
CA ASN A 255 0.64 20.21 -14.83
C ASN A 255 1.57 20.11 -13.62
N VAL A 256 2.20 18.95 -13.41
CA VAL A 256 3.21 18.75 -12.37
C VAL A 256 4.35 19.75 -12.55
N LEU A 257 4.92 19.87 -13.76
CA LEU A 257 6.01 20.81 -14.05
C LEU A 257 5.60 22.27 -13.75
N LYS A 258 4.34 22.63 -13.99
CA LYS A 258 3.82 23.97 -13.76
C LYS A 258 3.65 24.31 -12.28
N TYR A 259 3.21 23.35 -11.47
CA TYR A 259 2.74 23.62 -10.11
C TYR A 259 3.56 22.97 -8.97
N ALA A 260 4.46 22.03 -9.27
CA ALA A 260 5.37 21.44 -8.29
C ALA A 260 6.73 22.16 -8.33
N HIS A 261 6.87 23.24 -7.57
CA HIS A 261 8.03 24.13 -7.66
C HIS A 261 9.35 23.53 -7.16
N LYS A 262 9.30 22.51 -6.30
CA LYS A 262 10.49 21.76 -5.82
C LYS A 262 10.74 20.48 -6.60
N LEU A 263 10.03 20.26 -7.71
CA LEU A 263 10.20 19.07 -8.52
C LEU A 263 11.64 18.98 -9.03
N GLU A 264 12.26 17.84 -8.77
CA GLU A 264 13.61 17.49 -9.18
C GLU A 264 13.56 16.44 -10.31
N GLN A 265 12.57 15.55 -10.28
CA GLN A 265 12.51 14.39 -11.17
C GLN A 265 11.07 13.95 -11.49
N ILE A 266 10.85 13.60 -12.77
CA ILE A 266 9.69 12.82 -13.22
C ILE A 266 10.22 11.52 -13.81
N VAL A 267 9.75 10.39 -13.29
CA VAL A 267 10.02 9.05 -13.83
C VAL A 267 8.77 8.56 -14.53
N MET A 268 8.87 8.31 -15.83
CA MET A 268 7.80 7.66 -16.58
C MET A 268 8.25 6.26 -16.93
N SER A 269 7.48 5.26 -16.55
CA SER A 269 7.81 3.86 -16.82
C SER A 269 6.64 3.18 -17.52
N PRO A 270 6.88 2.46 -18.64
CA PRO A 270 5.85 1.62 -19.27
C PRO A 270 5.57 0.37 -18.43
N TYR A 271 6.45 0.10 -17.46
CA TYR A 271 6.34 -1.02 -16.56
C TYR A 271 5.60 -0.61 -15.29
N TRP A 272 5.11 -1.61 -14.58
CA TRP A 272 4.37 -1.46 -13.34
C TRP A 272 5.15 -2.22 -12.27
N ARG A 273 5.22 -1.70 -11.05
CA ARG A 273 5.78 -2.45 -9.92
C ARG A 273 4.68 -3.36 -9.38
N GLN A 274 4.72 -4.65 -9.70
CA GLN A 274 3.77 -5.63 -9.13
C GLN A 274 4.01 -5.88 -7.64
N ASN A 275 5.18 -5.54 -7.11
CA ASN A 275 5.52 -5.74 -5.71
C ASN A 275 6.69 -4.81 -5.33
N PRO A 276 6.61 -4.03 -4.23
CA PRO A 276 7.74 -3.21 -3.77
C PRO A 276 8.96 -4.04 -3.30
N ILE A 277 8.76 -5.31 -2.96
CA ILE A 277 9.82 -6.23 -2.50
C ILE A 277 10.64 -6.75 -3.68
N VAL A 278 10.07 -6.74 -4.90
CA VAL A 278 10.81 -7.07 -6.12
C VAL A 278 11.23 -5.76 -6.78
N PRO A 279 12.53 -5.40 -6.78
CA PRO A 279 13.02 -4.16 -7.38
C PRO A 279 12.81 -4.10 -8.90
N ASP A 280 12.50 -5.25 -9.52
CA ASP A 280 12.39 -5.39 -10.95
C ASP A 280 10.95 -5.22 -11.45
N TRP A 281 10.81 -4.21 -12.31
CA TRP A 281 9.68 -3.95 -13.17
C TRP A 281 9.29 -5.19 -13.98
N THR A 282 8.11 -5.75 -13.75
CA THR A 282 7.62 -6.90 -14.53
C THR A 282 7.13 -6.45 -15.90
N TYR A 283 7.61 -7.13 -16.94
CA TYR A 283 7.48 -6.76 -18.35
C TYR A 283 6.02 -6.86 -18.84
N ASN A 284 5.39 -5.73 -19.18
CA ASN A 284 4.21 -5.75 -20.03
C ASN A 284 4.66 -5.76 -21.50
N GLN A 285 4.09 -6.66 -22.31
CA GLN A 285 4.55 -7.03 -23.66
C GLN A 285 4.46 -5.91 -24.73
N GLN A 286 4.08 -4.70 -24.36
CA GLN A 286 4.07 -3.57 -25.28
C GLN A 286 5.37 -2.79 -25.16
N ALA A 287 6.30 -3.08 -26.07
CA ALA A 287 7.53 -2.33 -26.23
C ALA A 287 7.25 -0.82 -26.19
N TRP A 288 7.86 -0.13 -25.24
CA TRP A 288 7.93 1.32 -25.21
C TRP A 288 8.83 1.76 -26.37
N PHE A 289 8.22 1.85 -27.56
CA PHE A 289 8.93 2.20 -28.78
C PHE A 289 9.63 3.55 -28.60
N GLN A 290 10.84 3.66 -29.16
CA GLN A 290 11.67 4.86 -29.07
C GLN A 290 10.91 6.15 -29.48
N SER A 291 9.98 6.03 -30.43
CA SER A 291 9.08 7.12 -30.86
C SER A 291 8.19 7.69 -29.75
N GLY A 292 7.75 6.87 -28.79
CA GLY A 292 6.95 7.33 -27.66
C GLY A 292 7.76 8.18 -26.69
N ARG A 293 9.00 7.75 -26.40
CA ARG A 293 9.94 8.52 -25.57
C ARG A 293 10.31 9.84 -26.23
N GLU A 294 10.49 9.83 -27.55
CA GLU A 294 10.77 11.03 -28.33
C GLU A 294 9.59 12.01 -28.29
N MET A 295 8.35 11.55 -28.47
CA MET A 295 7.16 12.40 -28.38
C MET A 295 6.99 13.04 -27.00
N VAL A 296 7.11 12.26 -25.91
CA VAL A 296 7.02 12.79 -24.54
C VAL A 296 8.16 13.79 -24.29
N ARG A 297 9.38 13.47 -24.72
CA ARG A 297 10.53 14.36 -24.62
C ARG A 297 10.31 15.66 -25.38
N GLU A 298 9.82 15.61 -26.62
CA GLU A 298 9.54 16.79 -27.45
C GLU A 298 8.51 17.70 -26.79
N LYS A 299 7.39 17.13 -26.31
CA LYS A 299 6.34 17.91 -25.65
C LYS A 299 6.80 18.52 -24.32
N LEU A 300 7.55 17.77 -23.51
CA LEU A 300 8.00 18.24 -22.19
C LEU A 300 9.25 19.13 -22.24
N GLN A 301 10.11 19.01 -23.25
CA GLN A 301 11.32 19.84 -23.39
C GLN A 301 11.03 21.33 -23.42
N ASN A 302 9.92 21.72 -24.05
CA ASN A 302 9.49 23.12 -24.11
C ASN A 302 9.07 23.69 -22.74
N GLU A 303 8.63 22.82 -21.82
CA GLU A 303 8.23 23.20 -20.46
C GLU A 303 9.40 23.13 -19.46
N ILE A 304 10.33 22.18 -19.65
CA ILE A 304 11.53 22.00 -18.81
C ILE A 304 12.45 23.22 -18.84
N ALA A 305 12.41 24.04 -19.90
CA ALA A 305 13.22 25.25 -20.02
C ALA A 305 13.07 26.26 -18.85
N LYS A 306 12.05 26.10 -17.99
CA LYS A 306 11.82 26.92 -16.78
C LYS A 306 12.34 26.30 -15.46
N GLY A 307 12.89 25.07 -15.46
CA GLY A 307 13.33 24.39 -14.24
C GLY A 307 14.42 23.32 -14.43
N ARG A 308 15.14 22.97 -13.37
CA ARG A 308 16.25 21.96 -13.38
C ARG A 308 15.74 20.51 -13.26
N VAL A 309 14.61 20.18 -13.90
CA VAL A 309 13.95 18.87 -13.73
C VAL A 309 14.58 17.82 -14.63
N LYS A 310 14.87 16.64 -14.08
CA LYS A 310 15.33 15.47 -14.85
C LYS A 310 14.13 14.60 -15.25
N LEU A 311 13.92 14.43 -16.55
CA LEU A 311 12.98 13.45 -17.11
C LEU A 311 13.72 12.13 -17.35
N ILE A 312 13.26 11.05 -16.72
CA ILE A 312 13.81 9.69 -16.88
C ILE A 312 12.75 8.76 -17.46
#